data_AF-A0A941RPC8-F1
#
_entry.id   AF-A0A941RPC8-F1
#
_cell.length_a   1.000
_cell.length_b   1.000
_cell.length_c   1.000
_cell.angle_alpha   90.00
_cell.angle_beta   90.00
_cell.angle_gamma   90.00
#
_symmetry.space_group_name_H-M   'P 1'
#
loop_
_entity.id
_entity.type
_entity.pdbx_description
1 polymer ?
#
loop_
_entity_poly.entity_id
_entity_poly.type
_entity_poly.pdbx_seq_one_letter_code
_entity_poly.pdbx_strand_id
1 'polypeptide(L)'
;MTTDVQNSRALFAGVPEGFDGRVIADVTKAARSGDLPGIHLHVARDDRRLDELQAAVAFFAPDVSIVPFPSWDTVPYDRTSPNPEIVSKRITALGKLAVGGRKKPTLVLTTVNSILQRVPPRSFIRGAVKTIAPGQRLDPADLIRRLEAYGYDRSSTVMEPGEYAQRGGIVDLYPPGRSLPIRLDFFGDQLETIKAFDPETQ
;
A
#
# COMPACT_ATOMS: atom_id res chain seq x y z
N MET A 1 13.14 18.67 -31.99
CA MET A 1 14.11 17.69 -31.45
C MET A 1 13.42 16.34 -31.49
N THR A 2 13.85 15.48 -32.42
CA THR A 2 13.22 14.21 -32.78
C THR A 2 13.43 13.16 -31.70
N THR A 3 12.34 12.67 -31.12
CA THR A 3 12.30 11.65 -30.07
C THR A 3 12.38 10.26 -30.69
N ASP A 4 13.52 9.61 -30.53
CA ASP A 4 13.65 8.16 -30.70
C ASP A 4 13.34 7.48 -29.35
N VAL A 5 12.32 6.63 -29.34
CA VAL A 5 11.72 6.01 -28.15
C VAL A 5 12.43 4.68 -27.89
N GLN A 6 13.75 4.70 -27.73
CA GLN A 6 14.52 3.59 -27.18
C GLN A 6 15.64 4.13 -26.29
N ASN A 7 15.39 4.09 -24.99
CA ASN A 7 16.36 4.38 -23.92
C ASN A 7 16.83 5.84 -23.80
N SER A 8 15.89 6.78 -23.66
CA SER A 8 16.21 8.18 -23.33
C SER A 8 16.64 8.33 -21.87
N ARG A 9 17.94 8.27 -21.59
CA ARG A 9 18.49 8.67 -20.30
C ARG A 9 18.47 10.21 -20.21
N ALA A 10 17.63 10.75 -19.32
CA ALA A 10 17.64 12.17 -18.98
C ALA A 10 18.45 12.39 -17.70
N LEU A 11 19.32 13.40 -17.70
CA LEU A 11 20.03 13.87 -16.50
C LEU A 11 19.41 15.19 -16.05
N PHE A 12 18.86 15.21 -14.84
CA PHE A 12 18.42 16.42 -14.18
C PHE A 12 19.54 16.90 -13.23
N ALA A 13 20.04 18.11 -13.44
CA ALA A 13 21.09 18.73 -12.63
C ALA A 13 20.67 20.14 -12.21
N GLY A 14 21.30 20.68 -11.15
CA GLY A 14 20.93 21.99 -10.62
C GLY A 14 19.58 22.00 -9.90
N VAL A 15 19.13 20.84 -9.40
CA VAL A 15 17.88 20.69 -8.66
C VAL A 15 18.22 20.71 -7.16
N PRO A 16 17.97 21.82 -6.44
CA PRO A 16 18.24 21.89 -5.01
C PRO A 16 17.28 20.98 -4.23
N GLU A 17 17.72 20.58 -3.04
CA GLU A 17 16.92 19.75 -2.14
C GLU A 17 15.58 20.44 -1.83
N GLY A 18 14.47 19.70 -1.99
CA GLY A 18 13.11 20.20 -1.83
C GLY A 18 12.45 20.62 -3.15
N PHE A 19 13.20 21.11 -4.14
CA PHE A 19 12.64 21.37 -5.49
C PHE A 19 12.56 20.09 -6.34
N ASP A 20 13.39 19.10 -6.02
CA ASP A 20 13.32 17.74 -6.55
C ASP A 20 11.94 17.10 -6.47
N GLY A 21 11.18 17.32 -5.40
CA GLY A 21 9.80 16.85 -5.28
C GLY A 21 8.91 17.38 -6.40
N ARG A 22 9.09 18.65 -6.80
CA ARG A 22 8.39 19.23 -7.94
C ARG A 22 8.82 18.58 -9.26
N VAL A 23 10.12 18.42 -9.47
CA VAL A 23 10.67 17.79 -10.69
C VAL A 23 10.15 16.36 -10.84
N ILE A 24 10.20 15.57 -9.76
CA ILE A 24 9.69 14.20 -9.71
C ILE A 24 8.19 14.17 -10.00
N ALA A 25 7.42 15.12 -9.47
CA ALA A 25 5.99 15.23 -9.76
C ALA A 25 5.73 15.52 -11.25
N ASP A 26 6.45 16.45 -11.86
CA ASP A 26 6.30 16.79 -13.27
C ASP A 26 6.68 15.61 -14.19
N VAL A 27 7.77 14.90 -13.87
CA VAL A 27 8.14 13.65 -14.55
C VAL A 27 7.05 12.59 -14.40
N THR A 28 6.46 12.46 -13.21
CA THR A 28 5.37 11.51 -12.96
C THR A 28 4.13 11.84 -13.78
N LYS A 29 3.77 13.13 -13.91
CA LYS A 29 2.63 13.58 -14.72
C LYS A 29 2.85 13.37 -16.22
N ALA A 30 4.11 13.50 -16.66
CA ALA A 30 4.50 13.24 -18.04
C ALA A 30 4.52 11.74 -18.39
N ALA A 31 4.66 10.85 -17.39
CA ALA A 31 4.67 9.42 -17.61
C ALA A 31 3.33 8.93 -18.20
N ARG A 32 3.40 8.13 -19.27
CA ARG A 32 2.25 7.53 -19.95
C ARG A 32 2.41 6.01 -20.08
N SER A 33 1.29 5.31 -20.08
CA SER A 33 1.21 3.86 -20.31
C SER A 33 0.06 3.59 -21.28
N GLY A 34 0.34 3.74 -22.58
CA GLY A 34 -0.71 3.88 -23.59
C GLY A 34 -1.51 5.17 -23.35
N ASP A 35 -2.84 5.08 -23.44
CA ASP A 35 -3.74 6.22 -23.20
C ASP A 35 -3.95 6.55 -21.72
N LEU A 36 -3.46 5.71 -20.81
CA LEU A 36 -3.58 5.90 -19.37
C LEU A 36 -2.36 6.64 -18.79
N PRO A 37 -2.52 7.36 -17.66
CA PRO A 37 -1.39 7.82 -16.88
C PRO A 37 -0.42 6.68 -16.53
N GLY A 38 0.87 6.93 -16.71
CA GLY A 38 1.95 5.98 -16.45
C GLY A 38 2.21 5.78 -14.95
N ILE A 39 3.05 4.79 -14.66
CA ILE A 39 3.68 4.63 -13.34
C ILE A 39 5.12 5.11 -13.47
N HIS A 40 5.52 6.04 -12.60
CA HIS A 40 6.91 6.40 -12.39
C HIS A 40 7.41 5.70 -11.12
N LEU A 41 8.42 4.83 -11.27
CA LEU A 41 9.13 4.25 -10.14
C LEU A 41 10.34 5.11 -9.83
N HIS A 42 10.37 5.72 -8.64
CA HIS A 42 11.49 6.51 -8.18
C HIS A 42 12.22 5.77 -7.05
N VAL A 43 13.53 5.56 -7.25
CA VAL A 43 14.40 4.89 -6.28
C VAL A 43 15.17 5.96 -5.50
N ALA A 44 14.72 6.21 -4.28
CA ALA A 44 15.40 7.05 -3.32
C ALA A 44 16.68 6.36 -2.80
N ARG A 45 17.60 7.18 -2.30
CA ARG A 45 18.89 6.72 -1.75
C ARG A 45 18.69 5.87 -0.49
N ASP A 46 17.81 6.30 0.40
CA ASP A 46 17.54 5.73 1.71
C ASP A 46 16.10 6.05 2.15
N ASP A 47 15.65 5.47 3.26
CA ASP A 47 14.26 5.61 3.73
C ASP A 47 13.96 7.04 4.22
N ARG A 48 14.92 7.75 4.84
CA ARG A 48 14.75 9.16 5.20
C ARG A 48 14.46 10.01 3.97
N ARG A 49 15.22 9.77 2.90
CA ARG A 49 15.03 10.48 1.64
C ARG A 49 13.70 10.13 0.97
N LEU A 50 13.24 8.90 1.12
CA LEU A 50 11.92 8.48 0.65
C LEU A 50 10.81 9.30 1.32
N ASP A 51 10.87 9.45 2.65
CA ASP A 51 9.87 10.18 3.42
C ASP A 51 9.85 11.68 3.08
N GLU A 52 11.03 12.31 2.94
CA GLU A 52 11.17 13.71 2.51
C GLU A 52 10.55 13.94 1.12
N LEU A 53 10.86 13.06 0.16
CA LEU A 53 10.32 13.13 -1.19
C LEU A 53 8.80 12.90 -1.22
N GLN A 54 8.30 11.98 -0.40
CA GLN A 54 6.86 11.75 -0.25
C GLN A 54 6.16 13.03 0.20
N ALA A 55 6.67 13.70 1.24
CA ALA A 55 6.11 14.95 1.73
C ALA A 55 6.19 16.07 0.68
N ALA A 56 7.33 16.22 0.01
CA ALA A 56 7.54 17.25 -1.01
C ALA A 56 6.60 17.05 -2.21
N VAL A 57 6.48 15.83 -2.76
CA VAL A 57 5.59 15.54 -3.89
C VAL A 57 4.12 15.76 -3.50
N ALA A 58 3.72 15.34 -2.29
CA ALA A 58 2.36 15.55 -1.80
C ALA A 58 2.00 17.04 -1.72
N PHE A 59 2.96 17.88 -1.36
CA PHE A 59 2.81 19.34 -1.34
C PHE A 59 2.69 19.93 -2.75
N PHE A 60 3.60 19.61 -3.67
CA PHE A 60 3.63 20.22 -5.01
C PHE A 60 2.58 19.68 -5.99
N ALA A 61 2.11 18.44 -5.79
CA ALA A 61 1.24 17.75 -6.73
C ALA A 61 0.25 16.81 -6.02
N PRO A 62 -0.78 17.36 -5.34
CA PRO A 62 -1.82 16.57 -4.66
C PRO A 62 -2.68 15.71 -5.62
N ASP A 63 -2.59 15.97 -6.93
CA ASP A 63 -3.22 15.18 -7.98
C ASP A 63 -2.44 13.90 -8.35
N VAL A 64 -1.19 13.76 -7.90
CA VAL A 64 -0.38 12.54 -8.07
C VAL A 64 -0.70 11.53 -6.97
N SER A 65 -0.96 10.28 -7.36
CA SER A 65 -1.10 9.18 -6.41
C SER A 65 0.27 8.68 -5.98
N ILE A 66 0.62 8.85 -4.70
CA ILE A 66 1.88 8.36 -4.14
C ILE A 66 1.67 6.96 -3.54
N VAL A 67 2.56 6.03 -3.89
CA VAL A 67 2.57 4.65 -3.38
C VAL A 67 3.95 4.36 -2.82
N PRO A 68 4.16 4.53 -1.50
CA PRO A 68 5.43 4.19 -0.87
C PRO A 68 5.60 2.67 -0.78
N PHE A 69 6.80 2.20 -1.11
CA PHE A 69 7.24 0.82 -0.99
C PHE A 69 8.57 0.77 -0.22
N PRO A 70 8.51 0.91 1.12
CA PRO A 70 9.70 1.06 1.97
C PRO A 70 10.47 -0.26 2.09
N SER A 71 11.73 -0.17 2.50
CA SER A 71 12.56 -1.32 2.87
C SER A 71 11.97 -2.03 4.11
N TRP A 72 12.42 -3.25 4.39
CA TRP A 72 12.29 -3.78 5.75
C TRP A 72 13.19 -2.99 6.72
N ASP A 73 12.76 -2.90 7.97
CA ASP A 73 13.54 -2.37 9.09
C ASP A 73 14.53 -3.38 9.69
N THR A 74 14.60 -4.57 9.09
CA THR A 74 15.52 -5.65 9.45
C THR A 74 16.59 -5.84 8.40
N VAL A 75 17.73 -6.38 8.83
CA VAL A 75 18.82 -6.73 7.93
C VAL A 75 18.54 -8.05 7.20
N PRO A 76 19.19 -8.33 6.06
CA PRO A 76 19.11 -9.65 5.45
C PRO A 76 19.53 -10.75 6.44
N TYR A 77 18.68 -11.78 6.57
CA TYR A 77 18.88 -12.91 7.50
C TYR A 77 18.82 -12.55 8.99
N ASP A 78 18.09 -11.49 9.34
CA ASP A 78 17.79 -11.18 10.74
C ASP A 78 16.96 -12.29 11.42
N ARG A 79 17.04 -12.33 12.75
CA ARG A 79 16.27 -13.25 13.59
C ARG A 79 14.93 -12.68 14.02
N THR A 80 14.70 -11.40 13.76
CA THR A 80 13.46 -10.69 14.05
C THR A 80 12.63 -10.52 12.78
N SER A 81 11.31 -10.56 12.95
CA SER A 81 10.38 -10.19 11.88
C SER A 81 10.38 -8.67 11.70
N PRO A 82 10.19 -8.16 10.46
CA PRO A 82 10.00 -6.74 10.24
C PRO A 82 8.74 -6.23 10.94
N ASN A 83 8.72 -4.93 11.25
CA ASN A 83 7.58 -4.31 11.90
C ASN A 83 6.27 -4.51 11.08
N PRO A 84 5.15 -4.92 11.71
CA PRO A 84 3.85 -5.10 11.05
C PRO A 84 3.38 -3.88 10.24
N GLU A 85 3.67 -2.66 10.67
CA GLU A 85 3.35 -1.43 9.94
C GLU A 85 4.12 -1.33 8.62
N ILE A 86 5.39 -1.73 8.59
CA ILE A 86 6.20 -1.75 7.37
C ILE A 86 5.69 -2.84 6.42
N VAL A 87 5.38 -4.02 6.95
CA VAL A 87 4.77 -5.11 6.17
C VAL A 87 3.42 -4.66 5.58
N SER A 88 2.59 -4.00 6.38
CA SER A 88 1.30 -3.42 5.97
C SER A 88 1.44 -2.41 4.84
N LYS A 89 2.39 -1.46 4.95
CA LYS A 89 2.69 -0.48 3.88
C LYS A 89 3.10 -1.19 2.58
N ARG A 90 3.95 -2.22 2.66
CA ARG A 90 4.41 -2.99 1.50
C ARG A 90 3.27 -3.77 0.84
N ILE A 91 2.44 -4.48 1.62
CA ILE A 91 1.28 -5.22 1.10
C ILE A 91 0.28 -4.26 0.45
N THR A 92 0.05 -3.10 1.06
CA THR A 92 -0.83 -2.05 0.52
C THR A 92 -0.34 -1.55 -0.84
N ALA A 93 0.96 -1.28 -0.96
CA ALA A 93 1.56 -0.85 -2.22
C ALA A 93 1.40 -1.92 -3.31
N LEU A 94 1.71 -3.18 -3.00
CA LEU A 94 1.55 -4.30 -3.92
C LEU A 94 0.08 -4.49 -4.33
N GLY A 95 -0.87 -4.39 -3.39
CA GLY A 95 -2.30 -4.46 -3.64
C GLY A 95 -2.78 -3.38 -4.61
N LYS A 96 -2.40 -2.12 -4.37
CA LYS A 96 -2.70 -0.98 -5.25
C LYS A 96 -2.15 -1.19 -6.66
N LEU A 97 -0.92 -1.69 -6.78
CA LEU A 97 -0.29 -1.96 -8.07
C LEU A 97 -0.90 -3.18 -8.79
N ALA A 98 -1.34 -4.19 -8.05
CA ALA A 98 -1.87 -5.44 -8.57
C ALA A 98 -3.27 -5.28 -9.18
N VAL A 99 -4.18 -4.57 -8.50
CA VAL A 99 -5.58 -4.37 -8.90
C VAL A 99 -5.73 -3.48 -10.14
N GLY A 100 -4.87 -2.48 -10.31
CA GLY A 100 -4.91 -1.58 -11.47
C GLY A 100 -6.02 -0.51 -11.37
N GLY A 101 -6.51 -0.02 -12.52
CA GLY A 101 -7.59 0.99 -12.55
C GLY A 101 -7.13 2.42 -12.23
N ARG A 102 -5.92 2.79 -12.65
CA ARG A 102 -5.32 4.10 -12.35
C ARG A 102 -6.03 5.22 -13.10
N LYS A 103 -6.62 6.16 -12.34
CA LYS A 103 -7.20 7.41 -12.87
C LYS A 103 -6.24 8.60 -12.76
N LYS A 104 -5.20 8.48 -11.94
CA LYS A 104 -4.23 9.53 -11.64
C LYS A 104 -2.80 9.07 -12.01
N PRO A 105 -1.90 9.99 -12.39
CA PRO A 105 -0.47 9.70 -12.46
C PRO A 105 0.00 9.11 -11.13
N THR A 106 0.78 8.03 -11.19
CA THR A 106 1.15 7.27 -10.00
C THR A 106 2.67 7.28 -9.83
N LEU A 107 3.13 7.77 -8.68
CA LEU A 107 4.51 7.71 -8.24
C LEU A 107 4.67 6.56 -7.26
N VAL A 108 5.51 5.59 -7.59
CA VAL A 108 5.97 4.57 -6.64
C VAL A 108 7.30 5.04 -6.07
N LEU A 109 7.34 5.31 -4.77
CA LEU A 109 8.55 5.69 -4.05
C LEU A 109 9.14 4.45 -3.39
N THR A 110 10.40 4.14 -3.67
CA THR A 110 11.09 2.99 -3.08
C THR A 110 12.57 3.29 -2.84
N THR A 111 13.31 2.35 -2.29
CA THR A 111 14.76 2.43 -2.07
C THR A 111 15.48 1.33 -2.82
N VAL A 112 16.81 1.42 -2.90
CA VAL A 112 17.64 0.36 -3.47
C VAL A 112 17.47 -0.96 -2.70
N ASN A 113 17.40 -0.91 -1.37
CA ASN A 113 17.22 -2.11 -0.55
C ASN A 113 15.87 -2.79 -0.81
N SER A 114 14.82 -1.99 -0.98
CA SER A 114 13.47 -2.48 -1.21
C SER A 114 13.27 -3.08 -2.61
N ILE A 115 13.84 -2.47 -3.65
CA ILE A 115 13.68 -2.93 -5.05
C ILE A 115 14.44 -4.24 -5.34
N LEU A 116 15.52 -4.53 -4.62
CA LEU A 116 16.27 -5.78 -4.76
C LEU A 116 15.54 -6.99 -4.19
N GLN A 117 14.57 -6.74 -3.30
CA GLN A 117 13.84 -7.81 -2.63
C GLN A 117 12.79 -8.43 -3.56
N ARG A 118 12.79 -9.76 -3.66
CA ARG A 118 11.72 -10.49 -4.35
C ARG A 118 10.40 -10.31 -3.61
N VAL A 119 9.33 -10.13 -4.38
CA VAL A 119 7.96 -9.98 -3.88
C VAL A 119 7.06 -11.12 -4.38
N PRO A 120 5.94 -11.41 -3.71
CA PRO A 120 4.96 -12.38 -4.21
C PRO A 120 4.48 -12.03 -5.62
N PRO A 121 4.12 -13.04 -6.44
CA PRO A 121 3.66 -12.80 -7.79
C PRO A 121 2.36 -11.99 -7.80
N ARG A 122 2.16 -11.18 -8.84
CA ARG A 122 0.98 -10.33 -8.99
C ARG A 122 -0.34 -11.10 -8.89
N SER A 123 -0.41 -12.32 -9.41
CA SER A 123 -1.59 -13.19 -9.35
C SER A 123 -1.99 -13.54 -7.91
N PHE A 124 -1.00 -13.84 -7.06
CA PHE A 124 -1.21 -14.10 -5.64
C PHE A 124 -1.81 -12.88 -4.94
N ILE A 125 -1.21 -11.71 -5.13
CA ILE A 125 -1.70 -10.46 -4.52
C ILE A 125 -3.11 -10.13 -5.01
N ARG A 126 -3.41 -10.30 -6.30
CA ARG A 126 -4.77 -10.11 -6.83
C ARG A 126 -5.78 -11.07 -6.19
N GLY A 127 -5.39 -12.32 -5.94
CA GLY A 127 -6.23 -13.32 -5.29
C GLY A 127 -6.50 -12.99 -3.82
N ALA A 128 -5.55 -12.34 -3.14
CA ALA A 128 -5.67 -11.92 -1.74
C ALA A 128 -6.67 -10.77 -1.54
N VAL A 129 -6.74 -9.83 -2.48
CA VAL A 129 -7.65 -8.67 -2.40
C VAL A 129 -9.11 -9.14 -2.40
N LYS A 130 -9.85 -8.76 -1.35
CA LYS A 130 -11.30 -8.96 -1.24
C LYS A 130 -11.97 -7.62 -0.98
N THR A 131 -12.92 -7.26 -1.82
CA THR A 131 -13.80 -6.12 -1.58
C THR A 131 -14.99 -6.56 -0.76
N ILE A 132 -15.25 -5.85 0.33
CA ILE A 132 -16.35 -6.09 1.26
C ILE A 132 -17.12 -4.77 1.42
N ALA A 133 -18.45 -4.84 1.38
CA ALA A 133 -19.32 -3.68 1.57
C ALA A 133 -20.57 -4.07 2.37
N PRO A 134 -21.17 -3.13 3.15
CA PRO A 134 -22.46 -3.35 3.80
C PRO A 134 -23.54 -3.84 2.82
N GLY A 135 -24.43 -4.69 3.31
CA GLY A 135 -25.51 -5.33 2.54
C GLY A 135 -25.08 -6.57 1.75
N GLN A 136 -23.80 -6.95 1.77
CA GLN A 136 -23.34 -8.19 1.16
C GLN A 136 -23.66 -9.40 2.04
N ARG A 137 -24.04 -10.53 1.41
CA ARG A 137 -24.02 -11.83 2.06
C ARG A 137 -22.58 -12.35 2.11
N LEU A 138 -22.08 -12.53 3.32
CA LEU A 138 -20.73 -12.96 3.64
C LEU A 138 -20.79 -13.76 4.94
N ASP A 139 -20.52 -15.06 4.86
CA ASP A 139 -20.40 -15.91 6.05
C ASP A 139 -19.15 -15.49 6.86
N PRO A 140 -19.31 -15.11 8.15
CA PRO A 140 -18.18 -14.82 9.02
C PRO A 140 -17.15 -15.95 9.09
N ALA A 141 -17.57 -17.21 9.03
CA ALA A 141 -16.66 -18.36 9.09
C ALA A 141 -15.81 -18.47 7.82
N ASP A 142 -16.36 -18.17 6.64
CA ASP A 142 -15.60 -18.07 5.38
C ASP A 142 -14.60 -16.92 5.41
N LEU A 143 -15.02 -15.77 5.97
CA LEU A 143 -14.13 -14.62 6.12
C LEU A 143 -12.94 -14.99 7.02
N ILE A 144 -13.17 -15.64 8.15
CA ILE A 144 -12.12 -16.04 9.09
C ILE A 144 -11.16 -17.04 8.46
N ARG A 145 -11.66 -18.10 7.82
CA ARG A 145 -10.82 -19.05 7.07
C ARG A 145 -9.94 -18.35 6.05
N ARG A 146 -10.49 -17.33 5.37
CA ARG A 146 -9.74 -16.54 4.41
C ARG A 146 -8.66 -15.68 5.09
N LEU A 147 -8.99 -15.01 6.20
CA LEU A 147 -8.02 -14.20 6.96
C LEU A 147 -6.85 -15.06 7.43
N GLU A 148 -7.12 -16.21 8.05
CA GLU A 148 -6.12 -17.18 8.49
C GLU A 148 -5.26 -17.68 7.31
N ALA A 149 -5.88 -18.02 6.17
CA ALA A 149 -5.17 -18.46 4.97
C ALA A 149 -4.23 -17.40 4.36
N TYR A 150 -4.48 -16.12 4.60
CA TYR A 150 -3.63 -15.01 4.17
C TYR A 150 -2.71 -14.47 5.27
N GLY A 151 -2.61 -15.17 6.40
CA GLY A 151 -1.65 -14.89 7.47
C GLY A 151 -2.05 -13.75 8.39
N TYR A 152 -3.36 -13.52 8.58
CA TYR A 152 -3.82 -12.68 9.68
C TYR A 152 -3.74 -13.43 11.00
N ASP A 153 -3.33 -12.72 12.04
CA ASP A 153 -3.20 -13.27 13.39
C ASP A 153 -4.50 -13.07 14.19
N ARG A 154 -4.94 -14.14 14.84
CA ARG A 154 -6.12 -14.09 15.71
C ARG A 154 -5.72 -13.55 17.07
N SER A 155 -6.28 -12.39 17.45
CA SER A 155 -6.05 -11.77 18.75
C SER A 155 -7.34 -11.66 19.55
N SER A 156 -7.21 -11.35 20.85
CA SER A 156 -8.36 -11.03 21.71
C SER A 156 -8.87 -9.61 21.42
N THR A 157 -7.95 -8.68 21.18
CA THR A 157 -8.19 -7.28 20.84
C THR A 157 -7.26 -6.89 19.70
N VAL A 158 -7.82 -6.25 18.68
CA VAL A 158 -7.10 -5.82 17.48
C VAL A 158 -6.35 -4.52 17.77
N MET A 159 -5.02 -4.57 17.70
CA MET A 159 -4.12 -3.46 17.97
C MET A 159 -3.26 -3.13 16.75
N GLU A 160 -2.78 -4.14 16.01
CA GLU A 160 -1.81 -3.96 14.92
C GLU A 160 -2.37 -4.41 13.56
N PRO A 161 -1.88 -3.83 12.44
CA PRO A 161 -2.23 -4.30 11.10
C PRO A 161 -1.91 -5.79 10.91
N GLY A 162 -2.85 -6.53 10.33
CA GLY A 162 -2.73 -7.99 10.18
C GLY A 162 -3.40 -8.78 11.30
N GLU A 163 -3.98 -8.12 12.30
CA GLU A 163 -4.77 -8.81 13.33
C GLU A 163 -6.28 -8.83 13.03
N TYR A 164 -6.96 -9.84 13.59
CA TYR A 164 -8.41 -9.89 13.67
C TYR A 164 -8.89 -10.48 15.00
N ALA A 165 -10.09 -10.11 15.42
CA ALA A 165 -10.77 -10.67 16.57
C ALA A 165 -12.25 -10.96 16.23
N GLN A 166 -12.79 -12.08 16.73
CA GLN A 166 -14.20 -12.43 16.54
C GLN A 166 -14.91 -12.50 17.89
N ARG A 167 -16.05 -11.81 18.00
CA ARG A 167 -16.91 -11.79 19.19
C ARG A 167 -18.38 -11.90 18.77
N GLY A 168 -18.91 -13.12 18.75
CA GLY A 168 -20.28 -13.37 18.29
C GLY A 168 -20.46 -12.96 16.83
N GLY A 169 -21.43 -12.09 16.56
CA GLY A 169 -21.70 -11.52 15.23
C GLY A 169 -20.73 -10.41 14.80
N ILE A 170 -19.70 -10.10 15.60
CA ILE A 170 -18.76 -9.02 15.30
C ILE A 170 -17.40 -9.60 14.91
N VAL A 171 -16.80 -9.05 13.85
CA VAL A 171 -15.41 -9.29 13.47
C VAL A 171 -14.66 -7.96 13.42
N ASP A 172 -13.73 -7.76 14.34
CA ASP A 172 -12.75 -6.68 14.26
C ASP A 172 -11.59 -7.13 13.38
N LEU A 173 -11.11 -6.25 12.52
CA LEU A 173 -10.06 -6.52 11.54
C LEU A 173 -9.21 -5.28 11.35
N TYR A 174 -7.88 -5.42 11.36
CA TYR A 174 -6.98 -4.35 10.95
C TYR A 174 -6.38 -4.65 9.57
N PRO A 175 -7.05 -4.22 8.48
CA PRO A 175 -6.56 -4.47 7.14
C PRO A 175 -5.35 -3.57 6.81
N PRO A 176 -4.36 -4.08 6.06
CA PRO A 176 -3.26 -3.27 5.56
C PRO A 176 -3.74 -2.04 4.79
N GLY A 177 -3.09 -0.90 5.07
CA GLY A 177 -3.29 0.34 4.31
C GLY A 177 -4.43 1.22 4.79
N ARG A 178 -5.11 0.85 5.88
CA ARG A 178 -5.96 1.77 6.63
C ARG A 178 -5.20 2.33 7.81
N SER A 179 -5.59 3.52 8.27
CA SER A 179 -5.04 4.15 9.47
C SER A 179 -5.71 3.69 10.76
N LEU A 180 -6.86 3.04 10.65
CA LEU A 180 -7.65 2.55 11.77
C LEU A 180 -8.20 1.16 11.43
N PRO A 181 -8.31 0.26 12.42
CA PRO A 181 -9.01 -0.98 12.29
C PRO A 181 -10.51 -0.75 12.04
N ILE A 182 -11.17 -1.79 11.55
CA ILE A 182 -12.59 -1.78 11.23
C ILE A 182 -13.32 -2.89 11.97
N ARG A 183 -14.53 -2.59 12.41
CA ARG A 183 -15.50 -3.50 12.98
C ARG A 183 -16.55 -3.85 11.93
N LEU A 184 -16.69 -5.13 11.66
CA LEU A 184 -17.70 -5.72 10.78
C LEU A 184 -18.82 -6.28 11.66
N ASP A 185 -20.03 -5.78 11.50
CA ASP A 185 -21.22 -6.22 12.25
C ASP A 185 -22.11 -7.10 11.37
N PHE A 186 -22.32 -8.35 11.79
CA PHE A 186 -23.06 -9.35 11.05
C PHE A 186 -24.37 -9.73 11.74
N PHE A 187 -25.41 -9.89 10.92
CA PHE A 187 -26.65 -10.56 11.30
C PHE A 187 -26.77 -11.86 10.50
N GLY A 188 -26.40 -12.98 11.13
CA GLY A 188 -26.30 -14.26 10.42
C GLY A 188 -25.19 -14.23 9.37
N ASP A 189 -25.55 -14.40 8.10
CA ASP A 189 -24.66 -14.34 6.95
C ASP A 189 -24.68 -12.97 6.24
N GLN A 190 -25.33 -11.96 6.81
CA GLN A 190 -25.44 -10.63 6.22
C GLN A 190 -24.54 -9.63 6.95
N LEU A 191 -23.70 -8.91 6.20
CA LEU A 191 -22.90 -7.82 6.73
C LEU A 191 -23.75 -6.55 6.78
N GLU A 192 -24.11 -6.12 8.00
CA GLU A 192 -24.96 -4.96 8.23
C GLU A 192 -24.17 -3.66 8.16
N THR A 193 -23.08 -3.56 8.94
CA THR A 193 -22.30 -2.32 9.03
C THR A 193 -20.79 -2.55 9.05
N ILE A 194 -20.06 -1.55 8.57
CA ILE A 194 -18.60 -1.45 8.71
C ILE A 194 -18.31 -0.12 9.38
N LYS A 195 -17.62 -0.14 10.52
CA LYS A 195 -17.26 1.07 11.28
C LYS A 195 -15.78 1.07 11.61
N ALA A 196 -15.09 2.20 11.45
CA ALA A 196 -13.74 2.36 11.98
C ALA A 196 -13.81 2.58 13.49
N PHE A 197 -12.81 2.11 14.23
CA PHE A 197 -12.68 2.37 15.67
C PHE A 197 -11.22 2.68 16.02
N ASP A 198 -11.02 3.31 17.17
CA ASP A 198 -9.69 3.54 17.75
C ASP A 198 -9.31 2.34 18.62
N PRO A 199 -8.19 1.63 18.35
CA PRO A 199 -7.79 0.46 19.11
C PRO A 199 -7.41 0.80 20.57
N GLU A 200 -6.99 2.03 20.87
CA GLU A 200 -6.57 2.44 22.20
C GLU A 200 -7.76 2.80 23.11
N THR A 201 -8.88 3.27 22.53
CA THR A 201 -10.03 3.80 23.28
C THR A 201 -11.31 2.98 23.14
N GLN A 202 -11.21 1.74 22.61
CA GLN A 202 -12.36 0.90 22.23
C GLN A 202 -13.55 0.93 23.20
#